data_AF-A0A9P9DGR1-F1
#
_entry.id   AF-A0A9P9DGR1-F1
#
_cell.length_a   1.000
_cell.length_b   1.000
_cell.length_c   1.000
_cell.angle_alpha   90.00
_cell.angle_beta   90.00
_cell.angle_gamma   90.00
#
_symmetry.space_group_name_H-M   'P 1'
#
loop_
_entity.id
_entity.type
_entity.pdbx_description
1 polymer ?
#
loop_
_entity_poly.entity_id
_entity_poly.type
_entity_poly.pdbx_seq_one_letter_code
_entity_poly.pdbx_strand_id
1 'polypeptide(L)'
;MESGHHTTKRSIGHRSVTYPAQGQSRPQRAAQFAAHLENAKAMNQYGPNSGELDTMSRSHPQNLRDISPQEEPQYVLDHETMHRQLPAKVPYNRPINSPTARAASTTIEPYPPIHHIQPIPLPPPTIHLLSFSHNHILHHSSLSSLLSDLVPHPSTHLYTIRAGSFSKPPKHLWHDFTGTHPLIQEHVMQDPRAREAVETAVRDLRRAVEWRVGAHVVLSVSCGAGTHRSVAVVERIRERVEREVGVVARVVHVHRSRRERDPW
;
A
#
# COMPACT_ATOMS: atom_id res chain seq x y z
N MET A 1 32.46 52.21 25.64
CA MET A 1 31.48 51.11 25.76
C MET A 1 31.00 50.78 24.36
N GLU A 2 31.70 49.88 23.67
CA GLU A 2 31.30 49.38 22.34
C GLU A 2 31.31 47.86 22.42
N SER A 3 30.12 47.27 22.35
CA SER A 3 29.90 45.82 22.34
C SER A 3 29.79 45.33 20.90
N GLY A 4 30.87 44.75 20.38
CA GLY A 4 30.91 44.09 19.09
C GLY A 4 30.27 42.70 19.15
N HIS A 5 29.17 42.51 18.43
CA HIS A 5 28.54 41.20 18.24
C HIS A 5 29.30 40.39 17.18
N HIS A 6 29.91 39.28 17.59
CA HIS A 6 30.43 38.26 16.68
C HIS A 6 29.32 37.28 16.27
N THR A 7 28.90 37.34 15.01
CA THR A 7 28.05 36.32 14.36
C THR A 7 28.91 35.27 13.66
N THR A 8 28.96 34.08 14.22
CA THR A 8 29.61 32.90 13.62
C THR A 8 28.68 32.27 12.58
N LYS A 9 29.00 32.44 11.30
CA LYS A 9 28.33 31.72 10.19
C LYS A 9 28.80 30.27 10.18
N ARG A 10 27.91 29.31 10.50
CA ARG A 10 28.14 27.88 10.26
C ARG A 10 27.81 27.57 8.79
N SER A 11 28.80 27.12 8.03
CA SER A 11 28.61 26.60 6.68
C SER A 11 27.98 25.20 6.73
N ILE A 12 26.77 25.06 6.20
CA ILE A 12 26.13 23.76 5.97
C ILE A 12 26.72 23.20 4.68
N GLY A 13 27.53 22.14 4.80
CA GLY A 13 28.06 21.42 3.64
C GLY A 13 26.95 20.66 2.93
N HIS A 14 26.56 21.12 1.74
CA HIS A 14 25.71 20.35 0.84
C HIS A 14 26.45 19.10 0.38
N ARG A 15 26.06 17.92 0.88
CA ARG A 15 26.46 16.63 0.28
C ARG A 15 25.47 16.29 -0.84
N SER A 16 25.92 16.38 -2.07
CA SER A 16 25.17 15.90 -3.24
C SER A 16 25.04 14.38 -3.17
N VAL A 17 23.81 13.90 -2.98
CA VAL A 17 23.47 12.48 -3.12
C VAL A 17 23.23 12.22 -4.60
N THR A 18 24.19 11.58 -5.26
CA THR A 18 24.05 11.10 -6.65
C THR A 18 23.25 9.80 -6.67
N TYR A 19 22.08 9.83 -7.31
CA TYR A 19 21.26 8.64 -7.55
C TYR A 19 21.66 7.95 -8.86
N PRO A 20 21.57 6.61 -8.94
CA PRO A 20 21.84 5.87 -10.17
C PRO A 20 20.77 6.17 -11.24
N ALA A 21 21.22 6.41 -12.47
CA ALA A 21 20.36 6.59 -13.63
C ALA A 21 19.50 5.33 -13.90
N GLN A 22 18.27 5.53 -14.41
CA GLN A 22 17.26 4.49 -14.63
C GLN A 22 17.63 3.34 -15.60
N GLY A 23 18.86 3.27 -16.12
CA GLY A 23 19.35 2.24 -17.06
C GLY A 23 20.22 1.13 -16.46
N GLN A 24 20.41 1.05 -15.14
CA GLN A 24 21.35 0.08 -14.57
C GLN A 24 20.86 -1.37 -14.62
N SER A 25 21.77 -2.26 -15.01
CA SER A 25 21.52 -3.70 -15.10
C SER A 25 21.31 -4.33 -13.73
N ARG A 26 20.58 -5.45 -13.67
CA ARG A 26 20.30 -6.20 -12.43
C ARG A 26 21.56 -6.48 -11.58
N PRO A 27 22.73 -6.89 -12.14
CA PRO A 27 23.94 -7.08 -11.33
C PRO A 27 24.52 -5.77 -10.76
N GLN A 28 24.41 -4.64 -11.47
CA GLN A 28 24.88 -3.35 -10.97
C GLN A 28 24.06 -2.87 -9.76
N ARG A 29 22.74 -3.07 -9.79
CA ARG A 29 21.87 -2.77 -8.65
C ARG A 29 22.20 -3.65 -7.45
N ALA A 30 22.46 -4.94 -7.68
CA ALA A 30 22.87 -5.87 -6.62
C ALA A 30 24.22 -5.48 -5.99
N ALA A 31 25.19 -5.02 -6.79
CA ALA A 31 26.48 -4.55 -6.30
C ALA A 31 26.39 -3.25 -5.49
N GLN A 32 25.60 -2.27 -5.95
CA GLN A 32 25.34 -1.05 -5.17
C GLN A 32 24.59 -1.34 -3.87
N PHE A 33 23.67 -2.30 -3.89
CA PHE A 33 22.98 -2.76 -2.69
C PHE A 33 23.96 -3.38 -1.70
N ALA A 34 24.83 -4.29 -2.16
CA ALA A 34 25.88 -4.88 -1.33
C ALA A 34 26.78 -3.80 -0.71
N ALA A 35 27.22 -2.82 -1.52
CA ALA A 35 28.03 -1.70 -1.03
C ALA A 35 27.28 -0.82 -0.02
N HIS A 36 25.99 -0.56 -0.21
CA HIS A 36 25.19 0.16 0.78
C HIS A 36 25.01 -0.64 2.07
N LEU A 37 24.84 -1.96 1.97
CA LEU A 37 24.75 -2.84 3.14
C LEU A 37 26.07 -2.88 3.91
N GLU A 38 27.20 -2.94 3.21
CA GLU A 38 28.53 -2.87 3.82
C GLU A 38 28.79 -1.52 4.46
N ASN A 39 28.44 -0.41 3.81
CA ASN A 39 28.54 0.92 4.40
C ASN A 39 27.65 1.04 5.66
N ALA A 40 26.43 0.49 5.62
CA ALA A 40 25.54 0.46 6.79
C ALA A 40 26.12 -0.41 7.93
N LYS A 41 26.76 -1.54 7.62
CA LYS A 41 27.47 -2.37 8.60
C LYS A 41 28.68 -1.65 9.19
N ALA A 42 29.47 -0.96 8.36
CA ALA A 42 30.66 -0.21 8.79
C ALA A 42 30.29 0.98 9.70
N MET A 43 29.19 1.67 9.41
CA MET A 43 28.68 2.73 10.29
C MET A 43 28.20 2.20 11.66
N ASN A 44 27.89 0.91 11.77
CA ASN A 44 27.48 0.28 13.02
C ASN A 44 28.66 -0.25 13.86
N GLN A 45 29.88 -0.33 13.29
CA GLN A 45 31.10 -0.68 14.04
C GLN A 45 31.72 0.53 14.77
N TYR A 46 31.39 1.75 14.37
CA TYR A 46 31.71 2.97 15.10
C TYR A 46 30.52 3.36 16.00
N GLY A 47 30.24 2.51 16.99
CA GLY A 47 29.43 2.93 18.13
C GLY A 47 30.14 4.09 18.85
N PRO A 48 29.40 5.03 19.47
CA PRO A 48 30.03 6.09 20.23
C PRO A 48 30.89 5.46 21.33
N ASN A 49 32.19 5.78 21.33
CA ASN A 49 33.09 5.55 22.45
C ASN A 49 32.43 6.16 23.70
N SER A 50 31.82 5.31 24.53
CA SER A 50 31.39 5.66 25.87
C SER A 50 32.65 5.81 26.72
N GLY A 51 33.27 6.99 26.60
CA GLY A 51 34.31 7.43 27.50
C GLY A 51 33.78 7.43 28.93
N GLU A 52 34.55 6.77 29.79
CA GLU A 52 34.56 6.79 31.24
C GLU A 52 33.83 7.99 31.87
N LEU A 53 32.77 7.69 32.62
CA LEU A 53 32.47 8.42 33.84
C LEU A 53 32.44 7.43 34.99
N ASP A 54 33.57 7.43 35.68
CA ASP A 54 33.85 6.64 36.86
C ASP A 54 33.18 7.25 38.10
N THR A 55 32.81 6.36 39.02
CA THR A 55 32.42 6.61 40.42
C THR A 55 31.12 7.38 40.72
N MET A 56 30.09 6.67 41.17
CA MET A 56 29.72 6.68 42.60
C MET A 56 28.80 5.50 42.96
N SER A 57 29.33 4.73 43.90
CA SER A 57 28.76 3.55 44.52
C SER A 57 27.46 3.88 45.27
N ARG A 58 26.33 3.27 44.87
CA ARG A 58 25.16 3.10 45.75
C ARG A 58 24.68 1.66 45.66
N SER A 59 24.97 0.94 46.74
CA SER A 59 24.38 -0.32 47.11
C SER A 59 22.86 -0.19 47.23
N HIS A 60 22.12 -0.93 46.40
CA HIS A 60 20.73 -1.28 46.69
C HIS A 60 20.36 -2.67 46.17
N PRO A 61 19.49 -3.38 46.91
CA PRO A 61 19.51 -4.84 46.98
C PRO A 61 18.75 -5.53 45.85
N GLN A 62 19.19 -6.75 45.60
CA GLN A 62 18.60 -7.76 44.73
C GLN A 62 17.13 -7.99 45.08
N ASN A 63 16.25 -7.79 44.09
CA ASN A 63 14.92 -8.35 44.08
C ASN A 63 14.78 -9.11 42.75
N LEU A 64 15.40 -10.29 42.70
CA LEU A 64 15.09 -11.31 41.69
C LEU A 64 13.66 -11.77 41.96
N ARG A 65 12.71 -11.25 41.19
CA ARG A 65 11.43 -11.91 40.98
C ARG A 65 11.52 -12.62 39.64
N ASP A 66 11.35 -13.94 39.71
CA ASP A 66 11.12 -14.84 38.59
C ASP A 66 10.05 -14.25 37.65
N ILE A 67 10.50 -13.81 36.47
CA ILE A 67 9.61 -13.52 35.36
C ILE A 67 9.43 -14.85 34.63
N SER A 68 8.33 -15.53 34.95
CA SER A 68 7.84 -16.67 34.17
C SER A 68 7.74 -16.27 32.69
N PRO A 69 8.13 -17.15 31.74
CA PRO A 69 7.94 -16.90 30.33
C PRO A 69 6.43 -16.78 30.06
N GLN A 70 5.97 -15.59 29.68
CA GLN A 70 4.63 -15.42 29.15
C GLN A 70 4.54 -16.17 27.83
N GLU A 71 3.70 -17.20 27.82
CA GLU A 71 3.30 -17.96 26.65
C GLU A 71 2.75 -16.99 25.58
N GLU A 72 3.33 -17.03 24.38
CA GLU A 72 2.75 -16.34 23.22
C GLU A 72 1.35 -16.90 22.95
N PRO A 73 0.32 -16.06 22.78
CA PRO A 73 -0.98 -16.53 22.33
C PRO A 73 -0.84 -17.04 20.90
N GLN A 74 -0.83 -18.37 20.74
CA GLN A 74 -0.98 -19.02 19.45
C GLN A 74 -2.34 -18.66 18.87
N TYR A 75 -2.38 -17.66 17.99
CA TYR A 75 -3.51 -17.42 17.12
C TYR A 75 -3.56 -18.56 16.09
N VAL A 76 -4.36 -19.57 16.39
CA VAL A 76 -4.80 -20.58 15.42
C VAL A 76 -5.56 -19.82 14.32
N LEU A 77 -5.02 -19.81 13.11
CA LEU A 77 -5.77 -19.38 11.92
C LEU A 77 -6.82 -20.46 11.65
N ASP A 78 -8.05 -20.22 12.09
CA ASP A 78 -9.20 -20.98 11.62
C ASP A 78 -9.41 -20.67 10.13
N HIS A 79 -8.94 -21.59 9.28
CA HIS A 79 -9.18 -21.63 7.85
C HIS A 79 -10.44 -22.43 7.49
N GLU A 80 -11.36 -22.63 8.43
CA GLU A 80 -12.59 -23.37 8.17
C GLU A 80 -13.76 -22.45 7.79
N THR A 81 -14.13 -22.58 6.51
CA THR A 81 -15.53 -22.75 6.11
C THR A 81 -16.36 -21.46 5.97
N MET A 82 -16.04 -20.66 4.95
CA MET A 82 -17.08 -19.86 4.27
C MET A 82 -17.91 -20.76 3.35
N HIS A 83 -18.79 -21.57 3.95
CA HIS A 83 -19.91 -22.17 3.22
C HIS A 83 -20.83 -21.05 2.75
N ARG A 84 -20.75 -20.80 1.44
CA ARG A 84 -21.60 -19.91 0.65
C ARG A 84 -23.05 -20.42 0.71
N GLN A 85 -23.82 -20.00 1.73
CA GLN A 85 -25.26 -20.14 1.73
C GLN A 85 -25.82 -19.21 0.65
N LEU A 86 -26.22 -19.79 -0.49
CA LEU A 86 -26.99 -19.10 -1.50
C LEU A 86 -28.37 -18.78 -0.92
N PRO A 87 -28.87 -17.53 -1.03
CA PRO A 87 -30.21 -17.20 -0.57
C PRO A 87 -31.25 -18.02 -1.35
N ALA A 88 -32.22 -18.56 -0.62
CA ALA A 88 -33.34 -19.31 -1.16
C ALA A 88 -34.08 -18.48 -2.23
N LYS A 89 -34.40 -19.12 -3.35
CA LYS A 89 -35.23 -18.55 -4.43
C LYS A 89 -36.56 -18.08 -3.84
N VAL A 90 -36.79 -16.77 -3.82
CA VAL A 90 -38.09 -16.18 -3.53
C VAL A 90 -38.99 -16.38 -4.76
N PRO A 91 -40.13 -17.10 -4.66
CA PRO A 91 -41.06 -17.22 -5.78
C PRO A 91 -41.73 -15.88 -6.04
N TYR A 92 -41.47 -15.30 -7.22
CA TYR A 92 -42.07 -14.05 -7.66
C TYR A 92 -43.47 -14.32 -8.23
N ASN A 93 -44.48 -14.41 -7.37
CA ASN A 93 -45.89 -14.36 -7.79
C ASN A 93 -46.32 -12.89 -7.89
N ARG A 94 -46.23 -12.29 -9.08
CA ARG A 94 -46.99 -11.08 -9.40
C ARG A 94 -48.27 -11.46 -10.15
N PRO A 95 -49.46 -11.08 -9.64
CA PRO A 95 -50.68 -11.18 -10.41
C PRO A 95 -50.63 -10.24 -11.61
N ILE A 96 -50.80 -10.81 -12.80
CA ILE A 96 -50.98 -10.09 -14.06
C ILE A 96 -52.40 -9.55 -14.05
N ASN A 97 -52.56 -8.30 -13.60
CA ASN A 97 -53.78 -7.55 -13.87
C ASN A 97 -53.69 -7.05 -15.32
N SER A 98 -54.42 -7.69 -16.21
CA SER A 98 -54.58 -7.29 -17.61
C SER A 98 -55.52 -6.08 -17.70
N PRO A 99 -55.06 -4.87 -18.03
CA PRO A 99 -55.96 -3.77 -18.35
C PRO A 99 -56.57 -3.99 -19.73
N THR A 100 -57.89 -3.94 -19.77
CA THR A 100 -58.73 -4.02 -20.97
C THR A 100 -58.38 -2.85 -21.88
N ALA A 101 -57.82 -3.15 -23.05
CA ALA A 101 -57.37 -2.17 -24.04
C ALA A 101 -58.57 -1.43 -24.64
N ARG A 102 -58.65 -0.12 -24.39
CA ARG A 102 -59.58 0.79 -25.07
C ARG A 102 -58.88 1.26 -26.35
N ALA A 103 -59.39 0.81 -27.49
CA ALA A 103 -58.87 1.15 -28.81
C ALA A 103 -59.05 2.66 -29.08
N ALA A 104 -57.97 3.43 -28.92
CA ALA A 104 -57.86 4.78 -29.45
C ALA A 104 -57.01 4.70 -30.73
N SER A 105 -57.58 5.11 -31.86
CA SER A 105 -56.88 5.20 -33.14
C SER A 105 -55.87 6.34 -33.10
N THR A 106 -54.64 6.02 -32.72
CA THR A 106 -53.51 6.96 -32.78
C THR A 106 -53.00 7.01 -34.21
N THR A 107 -53.11 8.19 -34.83
CA THR A 107 -52.45 8.56 -36.07
C THR A 107 -50.95 8.28 -35.93
N ILE A 108 -50.43 7.37 -36.76
CA ILE A 108 -49.02 6.96 -36.77
C ILE A 108 -48.21 8.12 -37.37
N GLU A 109 -47.61 8.93 -36.51
CA GLU A 109 -46.60 9.91 -36.94
C GLU A 109 -45.34 9.13 -37.41
N PRO A 110 -44.80 9.43 -38.60
CA PRO A 110 -43.62 8.73 -39.11
C PRO A 110 -42.43 8.97 -38.17
N TYR A 111 -41.93 7.89 -37.56
CA TYR A 111 -40.77 7.95 -36.68
C TYR A 111 -39.59 8.61 -37.41
N PRO A 112 -38.87 9.55 -36.77
CA PRO A 112 -37.68 10.13 -37.35
C PRO A 112 -36.65 9.02 -37.65
N PRO A 113 -35.87 9.15 -38.74
CA PRO A 113 -34.88 8.16 -39.11
C PRO A 113 -33.93 7.91 -37.93
N ILE A 114 -33.74 6.62 -37.59
CA ILE A 114 -32.84 6.19 -36.53
C ILE A 114 -31.42 6.59 -36.93
N HIS A 115 -30.92 7.69 -36.37
CA HIS A 115 -29.53 8.08 -36.52
C HIS A 115 -28.66 6.99 -35.87
N HIS A 116 -27.80 6.35 -36.65
CA HIS A 116 -26.81 5.39 -36.14
C HIS A 116 -25.93 6.09 -35.10
N ILE A 117 -26.22 5.88 -33.82
CA ILE A 117 -25.41 6.38 -32.72
C ILE A 117 -24.08 5.62 -32.77
N GLN A 118 -23.01 6.30 -33.16
CA GLN A 118 -21.68 5.71 -33.06
C GLN A 118 -21.38 5.47 -31.56
N PRO A 119 -20.95 4.26 -31.18
CA PRO A 119 -20.64 3.97 -29.79
C PRO A 119 -19.48 4.85 -29.33
N ILE A 120 -19.74 5.69 -28.32
CA ILE A 120 -18.72 6.53 -27.70
C ILE A 120 -17.64 5.61 -27.11
N PRO A 121 -16.35 5.78 -27.48
CA PRO A 121 -15.27 4.98 -26.91
C PRO A 121 -15.26 5.15 -25.39
N LEU A 122 -15.41 4.04 -24.66
CA LEU A 122 -15.30 4.06 -23.21
C LEU A 122 -13.85 4.38 -22.82
N PRO A 123 -13.63 5.22 -21.78
CA PRO A 123 -12.29 5.51 -21.30
C PRO A 123 -11.60 4.21 -20.81
N PRO A 124 -10.26 4.13 -20.91
CA PRO A 124 -9.53 2.98 -20.40
C PRO A 124 -9.72 2.84 -18.88
N PRO A 125 -9.81 1.60 -18.35
CA PRO A 125 -10.00 1.39 -16.92
C PRO A 125 -8.78 1.93 -16.15
N THR A 126 -9.05 2.60 -15.02
CA THR A 126 -7.99 3.12 -14.14
C THR A 126 -7.84 2.24 -12.91
N ILE A 127 -6.61 1.84 -12.61
CA ILE A 127 -6.28 1.10 -11.39
C ILE A 127 -5.91 2.09 -10.28
N HIS A 128 -6.52 1.95 -9.11
CA HIS A 128 -6.19 2.70 -7.90
C HIS A 128 -5.59 1.75 -6.87
N LEU A 129 -4.37 2.05 -6.43
CA LEU A 129 -3.65 1.27 -5.42
C LEU A 129 -3.50 2.11 -4.15
N LEU A 130 -4.04 1.62 -3.04
CA LEU A 130 -4.02 2.35 -1.78
C LEU A 130 -3.15 1.63 -0.76
N SER A 131 -2.31 2.38 -0.04
CA SER A 131 -1.65 1.87 1.18
C SER A 131 -2.12 2.62 2.41
N PHE A 132 -2.46 1.91 3.49
CA PHE A 132 -2.92 2.54 4.73
C PHE A 132 -2.42 1.82 6.00
N SER A 133 -2.63 2.47 7.14
CA SER A 133 -2.38 1.93 8.48
C SER A 133 -3.61 1.17 8.97
N HIS A 134 -3.46 -0.11 9.28
CA HIS A 134 -4.54 -0.87 9.91
C HIS A 134 -4.88 -0.33 11.31
N ASN A 135 -3.89 0.20 12.03
CA ASN A 135 -4.10 0.77 13.36
C ASN A 135 -5.03 2.00 13.33
N HIS A 136 -5.09 2.71 12.20
CA HIS A 136 -5.96 3.88 12.02
C HIS A 136 -7.32 3.52 11.40
N ILE A 137 -7.46 2.33 10.82
CA ILE A 137 -8.69 1.84 10.20
C ILE A 137 -9.08 0.53 10.89
N LEU A 138 -9.70 0.69 12.06
CA LEU A 138 -10.13 -0.42 12.91
C LEU A 138 -11.43 -1.05 12.41
N HIS A 139 -12.32 -0.26 11.79
CA HIS A 139 -13.63 -0.70 11.34
C HIS A 139 -13.76 -0.73 9.82
N HIS A 140 -14.57 -1.67 9.32
CA HIS A 140 -14.80 -1.84 7.88
C HIS A 140 -15.55 -0.65 7.27
N SER A 141 -16.43 0.01 8.03
CA SER A 141 -17.12 1.24 7.61
C SER A 141 -16.16 2.39 7.33
N SER A 142 -15.08 2.49 8.11
CA SER A 142 -14.02 3.49 7.91
C SER A 142 -13.27 3.26 6.60
N LEU A 143 -13.08 2.00 6.18
CA LEU A 143 -12.47 1.71 4.89
C LEU A 143 -13.39 2.14 3.73
N SER A 144 -14.68 1.88 3.81
CA SER A 144 -15.63 2.33 2.77
C SER A 144 -15.65 3.84 2.62
N SER A 145 -15.66 4.59 3.74
CA SER A 145 -15.56 6.06 3.71
C SER A 145 -14.24 6.53 3.11
N LEU A 146 -13.13 5.92 3.50
CA LEU A 146 -11.82 6.24 2.92
C LEU A 146 -11.80 6.02 1.41
N LEU A 147 -12.41 4.92 0.94
CA LEU A 147 -12.49 4.60 -0.48
C LEU A 147 -13.37 5.60 -1.24
N SER A 148 -14.50 6.04 -0.67
CA SER A 148 -15.36 7.04 -1.31
C SER A 148 -14.67 8.40 -1.44
N ASP A 149 -13.80 8.75 -0.50
CA ASP A 149 -13.09 10.04 -0.50
C ASP A 149 -11.90 10.05 -1.48
N LEU A 150 -11.24 8.89 -1.66
CA LEU A 150 -10.00 8.80 -2.42
C LEU A 150 -10.16 8.30 -3.86
N VAL A 151 -11.28 7.65 -4.18
CA VAL A 151 -11.50 7.00 -5.48
C VAL A 151 -12.81 7.46 -6.12
N PRO A 152 -12.80 7.78 -7.43
CA PRO A 152 -14.03 8.13 -8.14
C PRO A 152 -15.09 7.02 -8.10
N HIS A 153 -16.36 7.41 -8.09
CA HIS A 153 -17.50 6.49 -8.22
C HIS A 153 -18.03 6.46 -9.67
N PRO A 154 -18.45 5.29 -10.18
CA PRO A 154 -18.43 3.97 -9.52
C PRO A 154 -17.03 3.31 -9.58
N SER A 155 -16.65 2.61 -8.51
CA SER A 155 -15.42 1.80 -8.47
C SER A 155 -15.66 0.41 -7.90
N THR A 156 -14.84 -0.55 -8.31
CA THR A 156 -14.85 -1.92 -7.79
C THR A 156 -13.61 -2.17 -6.95
N HIS A 157 -13.80 -2.28 -5.64
CA HIS A 157 -12.74 -2.69 -4.72
C HIS A 157 -12.60 -4.21 -4.73
N LEU A 158 -11.45 -4.71 -5.18
CA LEU A 158 -11.19 -6.15 -5.29
C LEU A 158 -11.02 -6.76 -3.90
N TYR A 159 -9.98 -6.34 -3.18
CA TYR A 159 -9.67 -6.81 -1.83
C TYR A 159 -8.57 -5.97 -1.18
N THR A 160 -8.31 -6.25 0.11
CA THR A 160 -7.21 -5.66 0.87
C THR A 160 -6.17 -6.71 1.24
N ILE A 161 -4.91 -6.48 0.87
CA ILE A 161 -3.76 -7.29 1.30
C ILE A 161 -3.33 -6.87 2.71
N ARG A 162 -3.23 -7.83 3.63
CA ARG A 162 -2.74 -7.61 5.00
C ARG A 162 -1.24 -7.86 5.08
N ALA A 163 -0.43 -6.83 4.83
CA ALA A 163 1.03 -6.87 4.91
C ALA A 163 1.59 -6.84 6.36
N GLY A 164 0.73 -7.02 7.37
CA GLY A 164 1.10 -7.04 8.79
C GLY A 164 1.95 -8.25 9.20
N SER A 165 1.86 -9.36 8.45
CA SER A 165 2.61 -10.59 8.69
C SER A 165 3.94 -10.65 7.92
N PHE A 166 4.17 -9.78 6.95
CA PHE A 166 5.39 -9.77 6.15
C PHE A 166 6.60 -9.29 6.97
N SER A 167 7.79 -9.75 6.57
CA SER A 167 9.08 -9.34 7.13
C SER A 167 9.16 -7.81 7.25
N LYS A 168 9.49 -7.37 8.47
CA LYS A 168 9.68 -5.95 8.77
C LYS A 168 11.10 -5.57 8.34
N PRO A 169 11.30 -4.40 7.72
CA PRO A 169 12.64 -3.87 7.50
C PRO A 169 13.44 -3.81 8.81
N PRO A 170 14.79 -3.80 8.76
CA PRO A 170 15.61 -3.52 9.93
C PRO A 170 15.26 -2.18 10.58
N LYS A 171 15.22 -2.14 11.92
CA LYS A 171 14.79 -0.95 12.68
C LYS A 171 15.59 0.32 12.34
N HIS A 172 16.89 0.18 12.10
CA HIS A 172 17.75 1.33 11.75
C HIS A 172 17.33 2.01 10.44
N LEU A 173 16.62 1.31 9.54
CA LEU A 173 16.10 1.90 8.29
C LEU A 173 14.75 2.62 8.48
N TRP A 174 14.05 2.41 9.59
CA TRP A 174 12.67 2.91 9.75
C TRP A 174 12.60 4.44 9.89
N HIS A 175 13.64 5.03 10.46
CA HIS A 175 13.73 6.46 10.69
C HIS A 175 14.10 7.22 9.41
N ASP A 176 14.95 6.61 8.60
CA ASP A 176 15.50 7.23 7.40
C ASP A 176 14.60 7.07 6.18
N PHE A 177 13.90 5.93 6.08
CA PHE A 177 13.23 5.52 4.85
C PHE A 177 11.80 5.01 5.08
N THR A 178 10.96 5.22 4.07
CA THR A 178 9.62 4.60 3.97
C THR A 178 9.58 3.54 2.87
N GLY A 179 8.42 2.90 2.69
CA GLY A 179 8.25 1.88 1.67
C GLY A 179 8.40 2.35 0.22
N THR A 180 8.51 3.66 -0.04
CA THR A 180 8.84 4.17 -1.38
C THR A 180 10.33 4.01 -1.69
N HIS A 181 11.19 3.88 -0.68
CA HIS A 181 12.63 3.73 -0.88
C HIS A 181 13.00 2.32 -1.38
N PRO A 182 13.84 2.17 -2.42
CA PRO A 182 14.20 0.88 -2.99
C PRO A 182 14.74 -0.15 -1.99
N LEU A 183 15.57 0.29 -1.03
CA LEU A 183 16.09 -0.58 0.04
C LEU A 183 14.99 -1.21 0.89
N ILE A 184 13.95 -0.44 1.24
CA ILE A 184 12.82 -0.95 2.02
C ILE A 184 12.02 -1.93 1.16
N GLN A 185 11.79 -1.59 -0.11
CA GLN A 185 11.08 -2.48 -1.03
C GLN A 185 11.81 -3.81 -1.19
N GLU A 186 13.12 -3.79 -1.40
CA GLU A 186 13.93 -4.99 -1.57
C GLU A 186 13.87 -5.89 -0.33
N HIS A 187 14.01 -5.31 0.86
CA HIS A 187 13.90 -6.09 2.10
C HIS A 187 12.51 -6.71 2.28
N VAL A 188 11.43 -5.96 2.03
CA VAL A 188 10.06 -6.52 2.11
C VAL A 188 9.87 -7.60 1.06
N MET A 189 10.41 -7.44 -0.15
CA MET A 189 10.34 -8.43 -1.23
C MET A 189 11.25 -9.64 -1.02
N GLN A 190 12.09 -9.68 0.01
CA GLN A 190 12.79 -10.91 0.42
C GLN A 190 11.85 -11.92 1.08
N ASP A 191 10.71 -11.47 1.63
CA ASP A 191 9.65 -12.34 2.14
C ASP A 191 8.91 -13.05 0.97
N PRO A 192 8.90 -14.39 0.91
CA PRO A 192 8.19 -15.13 -0.12
C PRO A 192 6.70 -14.80 -0.21
N ARG A 193 6.04 -14.58 0.94
CA ARG A 193 4.60 -14.29 1.00
C ARG A 193 4.29 -12.92 0.40
N ALA A 194 5.20 -11.96 0.59
CA ALA A 194 5.06 -10.64 -0.02
C ALA A 194 5.17 -10.72 -1.55
N ARG A 195 6.12 -11.51 -2.08
CA ARG A 195 6.26 -11.73 -3.52
C ARG A 195 5.03 -12.42 -4.13
N GLU A 196 4.53 -13.45 -3.48
CA GLU A 196 3.32 -14.17 -3.90
C GLU A 196 2.08 -13.26 -3.89
N ALA A 197 1.94 -12.43 -2.85
CA ALA A 197 0.85 -11.45 -2.77
C ALA A 197 0.92 -10.43 -3.91
N VAL A 198 2.12 -9.93 -4.24
CA VAL A 198 2.32 -9.03 -5.39
C VAL A 198 1.97 -9.73 -6.71
N GLU A 199 2.42 -10.97 -6.91
CA GLU A 199 2.12 -11.73 -8.11
C GLU A 199 0.63 -11.99 -8.29
N THR A 200 -0.04 -12.42 -7.21
CA THR A 200 -1.49 -12.63 -7.19
C THR A 200 -2.24 -11.34 -7.51
N ALA A 201 -1.84 -10.21 -6.90
CA ALA A 201 -2.45 -8.92 -7.16
C ALA A 201 -2.32 -8.48 -8.61
N VAL A 202 -1.14 -8.62 -9.22
CA VAL A 202 -0.92 -8.26 -10.63
C VAL A 202 -1.78 -9.12 -11.55
N ARG A 203 -1.86 -10.43 -11.29
CA ARG A 203 -2.72 -11.35 -12.06
C ARG A 203 -4.20 -10.97 -11.96
N ASP A 204 -4.68 -10.66 -10.76
CA ASP A 204 -6.08 -10.34 -10.54
C ASP A 204 -6.46 -8.97 -11.11
N LEU A 205 -5.58 -7.98 -11.02
CA LEU A 205 -5.77 -6.66 -11.64
C LEU A 205 -5.80 -6.76 -13.17
N ARG A 206 -4.94 -7.59 -13.76
CA ARG A 206 -4.98 -7.89 -15.20
C ARG A 206 -6.34 -8.43 -15.61
N ARG A 207 -6.87 -9.43 -14.88
CA ARG A 207 -8.20 -10.00 -15.14
C ARG A 207 -9.31 -8.95 -14.99
N ALA A 208 -9.23 -8.10 -13.97
CA ALA A 208 -10.22 -7.04 -13.76
C ALA A 208 -10.24 -6.01 -14.91
N VAL A 209 -9.07 -5.67 -15.46
CA VAL A 209 -8.94 -4.81 -16.64
C VAL A 209 -9.49 -5.50 -17.89
N GLU A 210 -9.11 -6.76 -18.14
CA GLU A 210 -9.54 -7.55 -19.31
C GLU A 210 -11.07 -7.74 -19.34
N TRP A 211 -11.68 -7.99 -18.18
CA TRP A 211 -13.13 -8.16 -18.06
C TRP A 211 -13.90 -6.85 -17.88
N ARG A 212 -13.20 -5.70 -17.92
CA ARG A 212 -13.77 -4.37 -17.72
C ARG A 212 -14.69 -4.31 -16.51
N VAL A 213 -14.20 -4.80 -15.37
CA VAL A 213 -14.93 -4.77 -14.09
C VAL A 213 -14.99 -3.31 -13.60
N GLY A 214 -15.87 -2.52 -14.21
CA GLY A 214 -16.02 -1.09 -13.95
C GLY A 214 -15.00 -0.20 -14.65
N ALA A 215 -15.23 1.11 -14.54
CA ALA A 215 -14.31 2.14 -15.02
C ALA A 215 -13.08 2.30 -14.10
N HIS A 216 -13.25 1.99 -12.81
CA HIS A 216 -12.20 2.13 -11.79
C HIS A 216 -12.09 0.85 -10.95
N VAL A 217 -10.89 0.29 -10.88
CA VAL A 217 -10.59 -0.91 -10.09
C VAL A 217 -9.69 -0.51 -8.93
N VAL A 218 -9.99 -0.99 -7.72
CA VAL A 218 -9.27 -0.60 -6.50
C VAL A 218 -8.68 -1.82 -5.81
N LEU A 219 -7.42 -1.72 -5.42
CA LEU A 219 -6.74 -2.68 -4.56
C LEU A 219 -6.09 -1.93 -3.39
N SER A 220 -6.28 -2.43 -2.18
CA SER A 220 -5.70 -1.81 -1.00
C SER A 220 -4.67 -2.72 -0.33
N VAL A 221 -3.71 -2.12 0.38
CA VAL A 221 -2.72 -2.84 1.19
C VAL A 221 -2.60 -2.16 2.55
N SER A 222 -2.62 -2.94 3.62
CA SER A 222 -2.51 -2.42 4.98
C SER A 222 -1.38 -3.06 5.76
N CYS A 223 -0.74 -2.29 6.63
CA CYS A 223 0.17 -2.80 7.65
C CYS A 223 -0.04 -1.99 8.94
N GLY A 224 0.68 -2.30 10.02
CA GLY A 224 0.52 -1.60 11.32
C GLY A 224 0.53 -0.08 11.19
N ALA A 225 1.67 0.51 10.84
CA ALA A 225 1.82 1.98 10.73
C ALA A 225 1.44 2.57 9.37
N GLY A 226 1.31 1.76 8.31
CA GLY A 226 1.01 2.26 6.97
C GLY A 226 2.16 2.98 6.25
N THR A 227 3.40 2.84 6.72
CA THR A 227 4.58 3.60 6.23
C THR A 227 5.59 2.76 5.45
N HIS A 228 5.74 1.48 5.77
CA HIS A 228 6.81 0.62 5.22
C HIS A 228 6.28 -0.52 4.36
N ARG A 229 5.78 -1.59 4.99
CA ARG A 229 5.40 -2.83 4.29
C ARG A 229 4.27 -2.63 3.28
N SER A 230 3.19 -1.95 3.65
CA SER A 230 2.07 -1.71 2.75
C SER A 230 2.47 -0.81 1.58
N VAL A 231 3.21 0.26 1.84
CA VAL A 231 3.74 1.17 0.83
C VAL A 231 4.65 0.41 -0.15
N ALA A 232 5.60 -0.40 0.36
CA ALA A 232 6.53 -1.17 -0.45
C ALA A 232 5.83 -2.17 -1.38
N VAL A 233 4.81 -2.87 -0.86
CA VAL A 233 4.01 -3.81 -1.64
C VAL A 233 3.21 -3.07 -2.72
N VAL A 234 2.58 -1.94 -2.39
CA VAL A 234 1.82 -1.11 -3.36
C VAL A 234 2.71 -0.60 -4.48
N GLU A 235 3.88 -0.04 -4.15
CA GLU A 235 4.83 0.45 -5.16
C GLU A 235 5.28 -0.68 -6.09
N ARG A 236 5.54 -1.87 -5.54
CA ARG A 236 5.93 -3.02 -6.34
C ARG A 236 4.79 -3.54 -7.23
N ILE A 237 3.55 -3.48 -6.77
CA ILE A 237 2.37 -3.79 -7.59
C ILE A 237 2.25 -2.75 -8.71
N ARG A 238 2.39 -1.45 -8.42
CA ARG A 238 2.35 -0.38 -9.44
C ARG A 238 3.35 -0.66 -10.56
N GLU A 239 4.61 -0.83 -10.21
CA GLU A 239 5.69 -1.08 -11.18
C GLU A 239 5.40 -2.30 -12.08
N ARG A 240 4.89 -3.38 -11.50
CA ARG A 240 4.57 -4.59 -12.26
C ARG A 240 3.33 -4.42 -13.13
N VAL A 241 2.28 -3.79 -12.62
CA VAL A 241 1.05 -3.52 -13.39
C VAL A 241 1.36 -2.64 -14.60
N GLU A 242 2.09 -1.55 -14.41
CA GLU A 242 2.44 -0.63 -15.50
C GLU A 242 3.28 -1.33 -16.57
N ARG A 243 4.22 -2.19 -16.15
CA ARG A 243 5.09 -2.94 -17.07
C ARG A 243 4.41 -4.13 -17.75
N GLU A 244 3.62 -4.91 -17.02
CA GLU A 244 3.09 -6.21 -17.47
C GLU A 244 1.67 -6.12 -18.03
N VAL A 245 0.88 -5.14 -17.58
CA VAL A 245 -0.51 -4.91 -18.02
C VAL A 245 -0.61 -3.72 -18.98
N GLY A 246 0.34 -2.77 -18.91
CA GLY A 246 0.34 -1.59 -19.78
C GLY A 246 -0.72 -0.55 -19.38
N VAL A 247 -1.17 -0.57 -18.12
CA VAL A 247 -2.14 0.38 -17.57
C VAL A 247 -1.49 1.22 -16.49
N VAL A 248 -1.71 2.53 -16.53
CA VAL A 248 -1.25 3.47 -15.51
C VAL A 248 -2.01 3.21 -14.21
N ALA A 249 -1.28 3.08 -13.10
CA ALA A 249 -1.85 2.86 -11.79
C ALA A 249 -1.67 4.09 -10.90
N ARG A 250 -2.78 4.63 -10.38
CA ARG A 250 -2.78 5.73 -9.43
C ARG A 250 -2.51 5.20 -8.03
N VAL A 251 -1.44 5.67 -7.39
CA VAL A 251 -1.06 5.27 -6.04
C VAL A 251 -1.44 6.33 -5.02
N VAL A 252 -2.02 5.92 -3.89
CA VAL A 252 -2.32 6.80 -2.75
C VAL A 252 -1.82 6.18 -1.45
N HIS A 253 -0.92 6.88 -0.75
CA HIS A 253 -0.40 6.47 0.56
C HIS A 253 -1.05 7.25 1.69
N VAL A 254 -2.16 6.73 2.22
CA VAL A 254 -3.06 7.45 3.14
C VAL A 254 -2.37 7.91 4.42
N HIS A 255 -1.54 7.06 5.02
CA HIS A 255 -0.93 7.28 6.33
C HIS A 255 0.59 7.39 6.28
N ARG A 256 1.17 7.57 5.09
CA ARG A 256 2.61 7.70 4.96
C ARG A 256 3.04 9.12 5.34
N SER A 257 3.88 9.23 6.36
CA SER A 257 4.64 10.45 6.64
C SER A 257 5.97 10.42 5.89
N ARG A 258 6.23 11.42 5.06
CA ARG A 258 7.51 11.57 4.33
C ARG A 258 8.68 11.70 5.33
N ARG A 259 9.78 11.00 5.06
CA ARG A 259 11.04 11.08 5.81
C ARG A 259 12.08 11.92 5.06
N GLU A 260 13.08 12.39 5.79
CA GLU A 260 14.14 13.27 5.26
C GLU A 260 14.84 12.68 4.03
N ARG A 261 15.06 11.35 4.02
CA ARG A 261 15.75 10.64 2.93
C ARG A 261 14.82 9.91 1.98
N ASP A 262 13.51 10.16 2.06
CA ASP A 262 12.60 9.62 1.07
C ASP A 262 12.72 10.36 -0.26
N PRO A 263 12.76 9.64 -1.40
CA PRO A 263 12.91 10.26 -2.71
C PRO A 263 11.69 11.09 -3.14
N TRP A 264 10.52 10.88 -2.52
CA TRP A 264 9.24 11.46 -2.94
C TRP A 264 8.38 11.89 -1.75
#